data_AF-A0A6A3DCX9-F1
#
_entry.id   AF-A0A6A3DCX9-F1
#
_cell.length_a   1.000
_cell.length_b   1.000
_cell.length_c   1.000
_cell.angle_alpha   90.00
_cell.angle_beta   90.00
_cell.angle_gamma   90.00
#
_symmetry.space_group_name_H-M   'P 1'
#
loop_
_entity.id
_entity.type
_entity.pdbx_description
1 polymer ?
#
loop_
_entity_poly.entity_id
_entity_poly.type
_entity_poly.pdbx_seq_one_letter_code
_entity_poly.pdbx_strand_id
1 'polypeptide(L)'
;MTAVGEYFQRRAREAPAAKDCVLSNAQQRTYALHPMDKASPSAPVPDGESERLECITKFGLMDLNEPMPELDIICSFLGKELGFFCTMITIVGATHQLILSCTIPDFAQALLPREHTFCQHLLMGDAPFIIKNPEADVRFYNMNPVTRQGV
;
A
#
# COMPACT_ATOMS: atom_id res chain seq x y z
N MET A 1 -23.54 14.83 15.54
CA MET A 1 -22.35 14.38 14.81
C MET A 1 -21.53 13.54 15.78
N THR A 2 -20.92 12.44 15.33
CA THR A 2 -20.05 11.63 16.20
C THR A 2 -18.76 12.42 16.49
N ALA A 3 -18.10 12.16 17.62
CA ALA A 3 -16.80 12.79 17.95
C ALA A 3 -15.76 12.60 16.84
N VAL A 4 -15.86 11.49 16.09
CA VAL A 4 -15.07 11.19 14.89
C VAL A 4 -15.40 12.16 13.75
N GLY A 5 -16.68 12.40 13.48
CA GLY A 5 -17.11 13.37 12.47
C GLY A 5 -16.64 14.79 12.78
N GLU A 6 -16.69 15.19 14.05
CA GLU A 6 -16.17 16.50 14.50
C GLU A 6 -14.65 16.59 14.34
N TYR A 7 -13.91 15.53 14.68
CA TYR A 7 -12.47 15.45 14.48
C TYR A 7 -12.09 15.63 13.00
N PHE A 8 -12.73 14.89 12.09
CA PHE A 8 -12.45 15.00 10.66
C PHE A 8 -12.89 16.34 10.08
N GLN A 9 -14.00 16.92 10.53
CA GLN A 9 -14.39 18.27 10.13
C GLN A 9 -13.39 19.32 10.57
N ARG A 10 -12.88 19.23 11.81
CA ARG A 10 -11.82 20.13 12.29
C ARG A 10 -10.56 19.96 11.47
N ARG A 11 -10.12 18.72 11.26
CA ARG A 11 -8.94 18.41 10.43
C ARG A 11 -9.10 18.87 8.99
N ALA A 12 -10.28 18.75 8.40
CA ALA A 12 -10.56 19.22 7.04
C ALA A 12 -10.43 20.74 6.88
N ARG A 13 -10.58 21.52 7.97
CA ARG A 13 -10.35 22.98 7.95
C ARG A 13 -8.86 23.34 7.98
N GLU A 14 -8.03 22.47 8.56
CA GLU A 14 -6.57 22.66 8.69
C GLU A 14 -5.81 21.96 7.56
N ALA A 15 -6.39 20.93 6.95
CA ALA A 15 -5.80 20.16 5.89
C ALA A 15 -5.59 21.05 4.64
N PRO A 16 -4.51 20.83 3.88
CA PRO A 16 -4.33 21.50 2.60
C PRO A 16 -5.50 21.17 1.68
N ALA A 17 -5.83 22.10 0.77
CA ALA A 17 -6.80 21.79 -0.26
C ALA A 17 -6.29 20.60 -1.09
N ALA A 18 -7.19 19.77 -1.62
CA ALA A 18 -6.79 18.56 -2.34
C ALA A 18 -5.82 18.81 -3.51
N LYS A 19 -5.91 19.99 -4.14
CA LYS A 19 -5.01 20.44 -5.21
C LYS A 19 -3.58 20.76 -4.73
N ASP A 20 -3.43 21.06 -3.45
CA ASP A 20 -2.17 21.43 -2.80
C ASP A 20 -1.53 20.21 -2.12
N CYS A 21 -2.21 19.05 -2.09
CA CYS A 21 -1.65 17.80 -1.61
C CYS A 21 -0.54 17.31 -2.55
N VAL A 22 0.64 17.08 -1.99
CA VAL A 22 1.75 16.42 -2.70
C VAL A 22 1.48 14.92 -2.75
N LEU A 23 1.44 14.38 -3.96
CA LEU A 23 1.21 12.97 -4.23
C LEU A 23 2.37 12.41 -5.04
N SER A 24 2.88 11.24 -4.64
CA SER A 24 3.89 10.52 -5.39
C SER A 24 3.37 10.16 -6.78
N ASN A 25 4.19 10.34 -7.80
CA ASN A 25 3.89 9.98 -9.19
C ASN A 25 2.62 10.63 -9.79
N ALA A 26 2.10 11.72 -9.22
CA ALA A 26 0.84 12.32 -9.68
C ALA A 26 0.93 13.04 -11.03
N GLN A 27 2.10 13.60 -11.36
CA GLN A 27 2.37 14.22 -12.66
C GLN A 27 3.21 13.29 -13.54
N GLN A 28 4.32 12.80 -12.99
CA GLN A 28 5.25 11.89 -13.65
C GLN A 28 5.93 11.00 -12.61
N ARG A 29 6.43 9.85 -13.07
CA ARG A 29 7.22 8.94 -12.24
C ARG A 29 8.64 9.46 -12.07
N THR A 30 9.23 9.18 -10.92
CA THR A 30 10.63 9.47 -10.59
C THR A 30 11.59 8.34 -10.97
N TYR A 31 11.07 7.20 -11.43
CA TYR A 31 11.82 6.01 -11.76
C TYR A 31 11.44 5.44 -13.13
N ALA A 32 12.37 4.71 -13.74
CA ALA A 32 12.20 4.11 -15.06
C ALA A 32 11.24 2.91 -15.00
N LEU A 33 10.53 2.67 -16.12
CA LEU A 33 9.90 1.38 -16.33
C LEU A 33 10.89 0.45 -17.00
N HIS A 34 11.04 -0.74 -16.44
CA HIS A 34 11.64 -1.84 -17.16
C HIS A 34 10.55 -2.48 -18.03
N PRO A 35 10.87 -2.87 -19.28
CA PRO A 35 9.93 -3.62 -20.11
C PRO A 35 9.46 -4.85 -19.32
N MET A 36 8.14 -4.98 -19.14
CA MET A 36 7.61 -6.19 -18.49
C MET A 36 7.87 -7.36 -19.42
N ASP A 37 8.66 -8.33 -18.95
CA ASP A 37 8.69 -9.62 -19.61
C ASP A 37 7.29 -10.24 -19.44
N LYS A 38 6.76 -10.90 -20.47
CA LYS A 38 5.34 -11.30 -20.52
C LYS A 38 4.91 -12.20 -19.35
N ALA A 39 5.85 -12.77 -18.61
CA ALA A 39 5.62 -13.72 -17.54
C ALA A 39 5.46 -13.10 -16.14
N SER A 40 6.01 -11.91 -15.84
CA SER A 40 5.95 -11.34 -14.48
C SER A 40 6.07 -9.82 -14.46
N PRO A 41 5.30 -9.11 -13.62
CA PRO A 41 5.45 -7.67 -13.47
C PRO A 41 6.85 -7.32 -12.98
N SER A 42 7.48 -6.30 -13.57
CA SER A 42 8.75 -5.77 -13.06
C SER A 42 8.43 -4.73 -11.97
N ALA A 43 8.93 -4.96 -10.76
CA ALA A 43 8.78 -4.02 -9.65
C ALA A 43 10.04 -3.13 -9.54
N PRO A 44 9.90 -1.81 -9.38
CA PRO A 44 11.05 -0.93 -9.19
C PRO A 44 11.74 -1.24 -7.85
N VAL A 45 13.02 -0.93 -7.72
CA VAL A 45 13.77 -1.08 -6.45
C VAL A 45 14.14 0.32 -5.94
N PRO A 46 13.80 0.67 -4.69
CA PRO A 46 14.11 2.00 -4.16
C PRO A 46 15.61 2.15 -3.86
N ASP A 47 16.07 3.39 -3.78
CA ASP A 47 17.40 3.70 -3.25
C ASP A 47 17.48 3.28 -1.77
N GLY A 48 18.60 2.72 -1.35
CA GLY A 48 18.79 2.24 0.03
C GLY A 48 18.01 0.97 0.38
N GLU A 49 17.63 0.17 -0.62
CA GLU A 49 16.88 -1.08 -0.41
C GLU A 49 17.62 -2.07 0.51
N SER A 50 18.95 -2.13 0.44
CA SER A 50 19.75 -3.03 1.27
C SER A 50 19.61 -2.69 2.76
N GLU A 51 19.71 -1.42 3.12
CA GLU A 51 19.56 -0.93 4.49
C GLU A 51 18.13 -1.14 5.01
N ARG A 52 17.13 -0.92 4.14
CA ARG A 52 15.72 -1.15 4.47
C ARG A 52 15.45 -2.62 4.77
N LEU A 53 15.99 -3.53 3.96
CA LEU A 53 15.86 -4.97 4.17
C LEU A 53 16.65 -5.46 5.39
N GLU A 54 17.84 -4.91 5.64
CA GLU A 54 18.61 -5.20 6.86
C GLU A 54 17.82 -4.82 8.11
N CYS A 55 17.13 -3.67 8.09
CA CYS A 55 16.24 -3.26 9.17
C CYS A 55 15.10 -4.27 9.40
N ILE A 56 14.43 -4.71 8.33
CA ILE A 56 13.39 -5.74 8.39
C ILE A 56 13.92 -7.03 9.02
N THR A 57 15.09 -7.51 8.59
CA THR A 57 15.72 -8.72 9.13
C THR A 57 16.10 -8.54 10.60
N LYS A 58 16.71 -7.42 10.97
CA LYS A 58 17.14 -7.12 12.34
C LYS A 58 15.98 -7.17 13.34
N PHE A 59 14.79 -6.72 12.94
CA PHE A 59 13.61 -6.69 13.80
C PHE A 59 12.67 -7.90 13.59
N GLY A 60 13.01 -8.85 12.72
CA GLY A 60 12.16 -10.01 12.44
C GLY A 60 10.77 -9.64 11.91
N LEU A 61 10.64 -8.53 11.17
CA LEU A 61 9.30 -7.99 10.81
C LEU A 61 8.51 -8.90 9.87
N MET A 62 9.19 -9.78 9.13
CA MET A 62 8.54 -10.77 8.26
C MET A 62 8.10 -12.03 9.02
N ASP A 63 8.53 -12.20 10.27
CA ASP A 63 8.19 -13.36 11.11
C ASP A 63 7.02 -13.06 12.06
N LEU A 64 6.46 -11.85 11.97
CA LEU A 64 5.31 -11.42 12.77
C LEU A 64 4.04 -12.18 12.35
N ASN A 65 3.67 -13.19 13.13
CA ASN A 65 2.53 -14.07 12.85
C ASN A 65 1.42 -14.04 13.91
N GLU A 66 1.65 -13.35 15.02
CA GLU A 66 0.66 -13.19 16.09
C GLU A 66 -0.41 -12.14 15.70
N PRO A 67 -1.67 -12.32 16.12
CA PRO A 67 -2.72 -11.32 15.93
C PRO A 67 -2.34 -9.96 16.54
N MET A 68 -2.68 -8.88 15.85
CA MET A 68 -2.41 -7.50 16.30
C MET A 68 -3.72 -6.69 16.37
N PRO A 69 -4.50 -6.82 17.46
CA PRO A 69 -5.81 -6.18 17.59
C PRO A 69 -5.79 -4.67 17.39
N GLU A 70 -4.70 -4.00 17.76
CA GLU A 70 -4.52 -2.57 17.57
C GLU A 70 -4.52 -2.18 16.09
N LEU A 71 -3.88 -2.99 15.24
CA LEU A 71 -3.86 -2.79 13.79
C LEU A 71 -5.23 -3.11 13.18
N ASP A 72 -5.91 -4.14 13.68
CA ASP A 72 -7.25 -4.51 13.26
C ASP A 72 -8.28 -3.42 13.55
N ILE A 73 -8.14 -2.73 14.69
CA ILE A 73 -8.96 -1.56 15.02
C ILE A 73 -8.76 -0.45 13.98
N ILE A 74 -7.51 -0.18 13.57
CA ILE A 74 -7.21 0.85 12.56
C ILE A 74 -7.87 0.49 11.22
N CYS A 75 -7.66 -0.73 10.73
CA CYS A 75 -8.26 -1.19 9.47
C CYS A 75 -9.80 -1.17 9.54
N SER A 76 -10.39 -1.68 10.63
CA SER A 76 -11.85 -1.68 10.82
C SER A 76 -12.43 -0.27 10.85
N PHE A 77 -11.74 0.65 11.53
CA PHE A 77 -12.14 2.06 11.61
C PHE A 77 -12.12 2.71 10.23
N LEU A 78 -11.04 2.56 9.47
CA LEU A 78 -10.92 3.14 8.13
C LEU A 78 -11.97 2.58 7.17
N GLY A 79 -12.20 1.26 7.19
CA GLY A 79 -13.24 0.63 6.38
C GLY A 79 -14.65 1.15 6.68
N LYS A 80 -15.00 1.27 7.97
CA LYS A 80 -16.34 1.71 8.42
C LYS A 80 -16.58 3.20 8.22
N GLU A 81 -15.61 4.04 8.56
CA GLU A 81 -15.79 5.50 8.55
C GLU A 81 -15.55 6.12 7.17
N LEU A 82 -14.68 5.54 6.35
CA LEU A 82 -14.34 6.08 5.02
C LEU A 82 -14.97 5.28 3.87
N GLY A 83 -15.64 4.16 4.17
CA GLY A 83 -16.30 3.32 3.17
C GLY A 83 -15.33 2.60 2.24
N PHE A 84 -14.07 2.40 2.66
CA PHE A 84 -13.09 1.66 1.88
C PHE A 84 -13.44 0.18 1.81
N PHE A 85 -13.43 -0.38 0.61
CA PHE A 85 -13.69 -1.80 0.36
C PHE A 85 -12.67 -2.70 1.08
N CYS A 86 -11.39 -2.33 1.01
CA CYS A 86 -10.31 -3.06 1.63
C CYS A 86 -9.30 -2.06 2.22
N THR A 87 -8.87 -2.34 3.45
CA THR A 87 -7.76 -1.64 4.09
C THR A 87 -6.78 -2.67 4.62
N MET A 88 -5.49 -2.42 4.45
CA MET A 88 -4.43 -3.33 4.83
C MET A 88 -3.27 -2.57 5.47
N ILE A 89 -2.63 -3.18 6.44
CA ILE A 89 -1.33 -2.76 6.98
C ILE A 89 -0.33 -3.86 6.64
N THR A 90 0.77 -3.51 6.00
CA THR A 90 1.66 -4.48 5.35
C THR A 90 3.14 -4.18 5.59
N ILE A 91 3.96 -5.22 5.55
CA ILE A 91 5.42 -5.13 5.52
C ILE A 91 5.89 -5.63 4.16
N VAL A 92 6.63 -4.79 3.43
CA VAL A 92 7.18 -5.16 2.12
C VAL A 92 8.58 -5.75 2.32
N GLY A 93 8.72 -7.07 2.26
CA GLY A 93 9.99 -7.78 2.36
C GLY A 93 10.78 -7.80 1.04
N ALA A 94 11.76 -8.71 0.96
CA ALA A 94 12.62 -8.84 -0.21
C ALA A 94 11.88 -9.40 -1.43
N THR A 95 11.11 -10.48 -1.22
CA THR A 95 10.37 -11.21 -2.27
C THR A 95 8.87 -11.25 -2.05
N HIS A 96 8.41 -11.01 -0.81
CA HIS A 96 7.01 -11.06 -0.44
C HIS A 96 6.62 -9.86 0.40
N GLN A 97 5.35 -9.48 0.32
CA GLN A 97 4.69 -8.59 1.25
C GLN A 97 3.87 -9.40 2.25
N LEU A 98 4.14 -9.19 3.53
CA LEU A 98 3.32 -9.71 4.62
C LEU A 98 2.18 -8.75 4.93
N ILE A 99 0.96 -9.28 5.09
CA ILE A 99 -0.20 -8.50 5.52
C ILE A 99 -0.40 -8.71 7.03
N LEU A 100 -0.16 -7.68 7.84
CA LEU A 100 -0.31 -7.75 9.29
C LEU A 100 -1.78 -7.65 9.72
N SER A 101 -2.56 -6.81 9.03
CA SER A 101 -3.98 -6.60 9.29
C SER A 101 -4.71 -6.28 8.00
N CYS A 102 -5.95 -6.76 7.88
CA CYS A 102 -6.80 -6.54 6.72
C CYS A 102 -8.29 -6.57 7.10
N THR A 103 -9.11 -5.70 6.50
CA THR A 103 -10.57 -5.80 6.64
C THR A 103 -11.19 -7.01 5.95
N ILE A 104 -10.47 -7.66 5.04
CA ILE A 104 -10.83 -8.93 4.42
C ILE A 104 -10.04 -10.03 5.15
N PRO A 105 -10.70 -10.87 5.98
CA PRO A 105 -10.01 -11.82 6.86
C PRO A 105 -9.07 -12.79 6.16
N ASP A 106 -9.41 -13.27 4.96
CA ASP A 106 -8.61 -14.23 4.19
C ASP A 106 -7.23 -13.69 3.77
N PHE A 107 -7.03 -12.37 3.85
CA PHE A 107 -5.76 -11.72 3.54
C PHE A 107 -4.90 -11.46 4.77
N ALA A 108 -5.44 -11.50 6.00
CA ALA A 108 -4.63 -11.35 7.19
C ALA A 108 -3.59 -12.48 7.27
N GLN A 109 -2.34 -12.14 7.55
CA GLN A 109 -1.19 -13.06 7.56
C GLN A 109 -0.83 -13.70 6.21
N ALA A 110 -1.42 -13.23 5.10
CA ALA A 110 -1.04 -13.69 3.77
C ALA A 110 0.32 -13.10 3.35
N LEU A 111 1.08 -13.91 2.61
CA LEU A 111 2.28 -13.48 1.90
C LEU A 111 1.96 -13.31 0.42
N LEU A 112 2.03 -12.08 -0.06
CA LEU A 112 1.83 -11.74 -1.47
C LEU A 112 3.17 -11.60 -2.17
N PRO A 113 3.35 -12.13 -3.40
CA PRO A 113 4.55 -11.87 -4.18
C PRO A 113 4.75 -10.37 -4.36
N ARG A 114 5.93 -9.86 -3.97
CA ARG A 114 6.23 -8.42 -3.89
C ARG A 114 5.97 -7.70 -5.21
N GLU A 115 6.33 -8.33 -6.31
CA GLU A 115 6.17 -7.82 -7.67
C GLU A 115 4.71 -7.68 -8.11
N HIS A 116 3.79 -8.37 -7.44
CA HIS A 116 2.35 -8.26 -7.67
C HIS A 116 1.66 -7.29 -6.70
N THR A 117 2.41 -6.41 -6.01
CA THR A 117 1.85 -5.45 -5.05
C THR A 117 1.99 -4.00 -5.49
N PHE A 118 0.97 -3.19 -5.20
CA PHE A 118 1.04 -1.73 -5.35
C PHE A 118 2.01 -1.10 -4.35
N CYS A 119 2.11 -1.65 -3.14
CA CYS A 119 2.93 -1.09 -2.05
C CYS A 119 4.41 -1.02 -2.42
N GLN A 120 4.92 -1.93 -3.26
CA GLN A 120 6.28 -1.83 -3.77
C GLN A 120 6.55 -0.52 -4.52
N HIS A 121 5.55 0.00 -5.21
CA HIS A 121 5.66 1.25 -5.97
C HIS A 121 5.55 2.48 -5.07
N LEU A 122 4.90 2.34 -3.90
CA LEU A 122 4.86 3.37 -2.87
C LEU A 122 6.25 3.58 -2.24
N LEU A 123 7.08 2.54 -2.15
CA LEU A 123 8.44 2.66 -1.59
C LEU A 123 9.37 3.59 -2.41
N MET A 124 8.98 3.97 -3.62
CA MET A 124 9.79 4.83 -4.51
C MET A 124 9.72 6.32 -4.17
N GLY A 125 9.00 6.71 -3.11
CA GLY A 125 8.94 8.09 -2.62
C GLY A 125 8.19 8.25 -1.31
N ASP A 126 8.31 9.43 -0.70
CA ASP A 126 7.82 9.66 0.67
C ASP A 126 6.40 10.26 0.74
N ALA A 127 5.80 10.58 -0.42
CA ALA A 127 4.46 11.14 -0.49
C ALA A 127 3.40 10.05 -0.73
N PRO A 128 2.15 10.26 -0.30
CA PRO A 128 1.05 9.32 -0.57
C PRO A 128 0.91 9.00 -2.07
N PHE A 129 0.60 7.75 -2.38
CA PHE A 129 0.48 7.27 -3.74
C PHE A 129 -0.97 6.89 -4.05
N ILE A 130 -1.57 7.53 -5.06
CA ILE A 130 -2.96 7.27 -5.49
C ILE A 130 -2.93 6.73 -6.91
N ILE A 131 -3.56 5.58 -7.11
CA ILE A 131 -3.77 4.96 -8.42
C ILE A 131 -5.26 5.07 -8.73
N LYS A 132 -5.61 5.81 -9.78
CA LYS A 132 -7.03 6.04 -10.13
C LYS A 132 -7.62 4.89 -10.93
N ASN A 133 -6.89 4.44 -11.95
CA ASN A 133 -7.32 3.42 -12.91
C ASN A 133 -6.16 2.42 -13.09
N PRO A 134 -5.99 1.45 -12.17
CA PRO A 134 -4.88 0.50 -12.23
C PRO A 134 -4.92 -0.39 -13.49
N GLU A 135 -6.09 -0.65 -14.06
CA GLU A 135 -6.31 -1.38 -15.31
C GLU A 135 -5.76 -0.66 -16.55
N ALA A 136 -5.70 0.66 -16.50
CA ALA A 136 -5.16 1.49 -17.57
C ALA A 136 -3.69 1.91 -17.34
N ASP A 137 -3.11 1.56 -16.19
CA ASP A 137 -1.74 1.91 -15.85
C ASP A 137 -0.79 0.78 -16.28
N VAL A 138 0.16 1.11 -17.14
CA VAL A 138 1.18 0.19 -17.67
C VAL A 138 1.99 -0.53 -16.58
N ARG A 139 2.04 -0.01 -15.35
CA ARG A 139 2.68 -0.65 -14.19
C ARG A 139 1.86 -1.78 -13.60
N PHE A 140 0.54 -1.68 -13.71
CA PHE A 140 -0.41 -2.36 -12.82
C PHE A 140 -1.37 -3.28 -13.54
N TYR A 141 -1.64 -3.04 -14.82
CA TYR A 141 -2.67 -3.76 -15.59
C TYR A 141 -2.52 -5.29 -15.58
N ASN A 142 -1.31 -5.80 -15.37
CA ASN A 142 -1.01 -7.24 -15.33
C ASN A 142 -0.76 -7.79 -13.91
N MET A 143 -1.04 -7.01 -12.86
CA MET A 143 -0.87 -7.47 -11.47
C MET A 143 -2.07 -8.29 -11.00
N ASN A 144 -1.87 -9.16 -10.00
CA ASN A 144 -2.93 -10.01 -9.46
C ASN A 144 -4.11 -9.21 -8.87
N PRO A 145 -3.90 -8.07 -8.15
CA PRO A 145 -5.01 -7.24 -7.69
C PRO A 145 -5.95 -6.78 -8.81
N VAL A 146 -5.39 -6.41 -9.97
CA VAL A 146 -6.17 -5.95 -11.13
C VAL A 146 -6.80 -7.12 -11.88
N THR A 147 -6.00 -8.14 -12.22
CA THR A 147 -6.43 -9.22 -13.12
C THR A 147 -7.26 -10.32 -12.44
N ARG A 148 -7.14 -10.48 -11.11
CA ARG A 148 -7.81 -11.56 -10.37
C ARG A 148 -8.73 -11.09 -9.26
N GLN A 149 -8.48 -9.93 -8.66
CA GLN A 149 -9.23 -9.44 -7.49
C GLN A 149 -10.22 -8.32 -7.83
N GLY A 150 -10.18 -7.79 -9.07
CA GLY A 150 -11.13 -6.79 -9.55
C GLY A 150 -10.94 -5.41 -8.94
N VAL A 151 -9.69 -5.06 -8.58
CA VAL A 151 -9.29 -3.71 -8.15
C VAL A 151 -9.11 -2.80 -9.35
#